data_AF-E0X640-F1
#
_entry.id   AF-E0X640-F1
#
_cell.length_a   1.000
_cell.length_b   1.000
_cell.length_c   1.000
_cell.angle_alpha   90.00
_cell.angle_beta   90.00
_cell.angle_gamma   90.00
#
_symmetry.space_group_name_H-M   'P 1'
#
loop_
_entity.id
_entity.type
_entity.pdbx_description
1 polymer ?
#
loop_
_entity_poly.entity_id
_entity_poly.type
_entity_poly.pdbx_seq_one_letter_code
_entity_poly.pdbx_strand_id
1 'polypeptide(L)'
;PNGLILMYEIKYGSQIEDQRECVSRQEYRKYGGAKLNRLNPGNYTARIQATSLSGNGSWTDPVFFYVPAKITYENFIHLIIALPVAVLLIVGGLVIMLYVFHRKRNNSRLGNGVLYASVNPEYFSAADVYVPDEWEVAREKITMSRELGQGSFGMVYEGVAKGVVKDEPETRVAIKTVNEAASMRERIEFLNEASVMKEFNCHHVVRLLGVVSQGQPTLVIMEL
;
A
#
# COMPACT_ATOMS: atom_id res chain seq x y z
N PRO A 1 -59.63 39.57 -44.37
CA PRO A 1 -58.57 40.22 -43.56
C PRO A 1 -58.68 41.75 -43.65
N ASN A 2 -59.15 42.39 -42.58
CA ASN A 2 -59.29 43.84 -42.49
C ASN A 2 -57.94 44.47 -42.11
N GLY A 3 -57.03 44.61 -43.08
CA GLY A 3 -55.76 45.34 -42.94
C GLY A 3 -54.51 44.50 -42.63
N LEU A 4 -53.38 45.19 -42.49
CA LEU A 4 -52.05 44.64 -42.25
C LEU A 4 -51.91 44.17 -40.79
N ILE A 5 -51.48 42.92 -40.57
CA ILE A 5 -51.19 42.40 -39.23
C ILE A 5 -49.85 42.96 -38.74
N LEU A 6 -49.85 43.57 -37.54
CA LEU A 6 -48.70 44.21 -36.91
C LEU A 6 -47.98 43.26 -35.96
N MET A 7 -48.73 42.49 -35.18
CA MET A 7 -48.20 41.53 -34.20
C MET A 7 -49.23 40.43 -33.88
N TYR A 8 -48.75 39.38 -33.23
CA TYR A 8 -49.57 38.33 -32.64
C TYR A 8 -49.38 38.31 -31.14
N GLU A 9 -50.46 38.30 -30.39
CA GLU A 9 -50.46 38.08 -28.94
C GLU A 9 -50.77 36.60 -28.67
N ILE A 10 -49.87 35.92 -28.00
CA ILE A 10 -49.99 34.51 -27.62
C ILE A 10 -50.30 34.47 -26.13
N LYS A 11 -51.47 33.97 -25.77
CA LYS A 11 -51.83 33.70 -24.37
C LYS A 11 -51.63 32.21 -24.12
N TYR A 12 -50.76 31.85 -23.19
CA TYR A 12 -50.46 30.46 -22.86
C TYR A 12 -50.35 30.27 -21.35
N GLY A 13 -50.72 29.10 -20.85
CA GLY A 13 -50.76 28.88 -19.41
C GLY A 13 -51.15 27.47 -19.02
N SER A 14 -50.87 27.13 -17.76
CA SER A 14 -51.55 26.01 -17.09
C SER A 14 -52.92 26.52 -16.59
N GLN A 15 -53.83 25.64 -16.18
CA GLN A 15 -55.21 26.03 -15.80
C GLN A 15 -55.31 27.08 -14.67
N ILE A 16 -54.19 27.40 -14.00
CA ILE A 16 -54.11 28.29 -12.83
C ILE A 16 -53.41 29.63 -13.17
N GLU A 17 -52.53 29.67 -14.19
CA GLU A 17 -51.69 30.85 -14.45
C GLU A 17 -51.55 31.10 -15.96
N ASP A 18 -52.00 32.27 -16.39
CA ASP A 18 -52.00 32.72 -17.77
C ASP A 18 -50.85 33.70 -18.03
N GLN A 19 -49.93 33.33 -18.91
CA GLN A 19 -48.84 34.18 -19.41
C GLN A 19 -49.18 34.71 -20.82
N ARG A 20 -48.54 35.81 -21.21
CA ARG A 20 -48.73 36.45 -22.51
C ARG A 20 -47.38 36.76 -23.15
N GLU A 21 -47.24 36.40 -24.41
CA GLU A 21 -46.07 36.68 -25.25
C GLU A 21 -46.51 37.47 -26.49
N CYS A 22 -45.79 38.53 -26.84
CA CYS A 22 -46.09 39.34 -28.02
C CYS A 22 -45.05 39.11 -29.11
N VAL A 23 -45.50 38.73 -30.30
CA VAL A 23 -44.65 38.37 -31.44
C VAL A 23 -44.84 39.40 -32.53
N SER A 24 -43.79 40.16 -32.83
CA SER A 24 -43.86 41.16 -33.90
C SER A 24 -43.95 40.50 -35.28
N ARG A 25 -44.54 41.22 -36.25
CA ARG A 25 -44.56 40.76 -37.66
C ARG A 25 -43.15 40.47 -38.20
N GLN A 26 -42.14 41.24 -37.81
CA GLN A 26 -40.76 41.06 -38.27
C GLN A 26 -40.20 39.72 -37.76
N GLU A 27 -40.42 39.42 -36.48
CA GLU A 27 -39.99 38.17 -35.86
C GLU A 27 -40.71 36.96 -36.46
N TYR A 28 -42.03 37.05 -36.66
CA TYR A 28 -42.79 36.02 -37.34
C TYR A 28 -42.28 35.75 -38.76
N ARG A 29 -41.94 36.79 -39.53
CA ARG A 29 -41.35 36.61 -40.88
C ARG A 29 -39.95 36.01 -40.84
N LYS A 30 -39.19 36.25 -39.77
CA LYS A 30 -37.82 35.74 -39.64
C LYS A 30 -37.77 34.28 -39.22
N TYR A 31 -38.60 33.87 -38.26
CA TYR A 31 -38.55 32.52 -37.67
C TYR A 31 -39.75 31.64 -38.05
N GLY A 32 -40.74 32.17 -38.77
CA GLY A 32 -41.98 31.47 -39.13
C GLY A 32 -42.95 31.29 -37.96
N GLY A 33 -42.72 31.94 -36.82
CA GLY A 33 -43.47 31.72 -35.58
C GLY A 33 -42.78 32.31 -34.36
N ALA A 34 -43.14 31.80 -33.19
CA ALA A 34 -42.48 32.11 -31.92
C ALA A 34 -42.24 30.83 -31.11
N LYS A 35 -41.23 30.87 -30.24
CA LYS A 35 -40.80 29.74 -29.42
C LYS A 35 -40.89 30.09 -27.94
N LEU A 36 -41.81 29.43 -27.23
CA LEU A 36 -41.92 29.52 -25.78
C LEU A 36 -40.76 28.76 -25.13
N ASN A 37 -39.88 29.46 -24.42
CA ASN A 37 -38.72 28.86 -23.75
C ASN A 37 -38.95 28.81 -22.23
N ARG A 38 -38.28 27.86 -21.56
CA ARG A 38 -38.30 27.72 -20.08
C ARG A 38 -39.69 27.45 -19.48
N LEU A 39 -40.54 26.71 -20.20
CA LEU A 39 -41.76 26.18 -19.63
C LEU A 39 -41.43 25.06 -18.63
N ASN A 40 -42.12 25.06 -17.50
CA ASN A 40 -42.06 23.96 -16.55
C ASN A 40 -42.77 22.73 -17.13
N PRO A 41 -42.46 21.52 -16.64
CA PRO A 41 -43.18 20.32 -17.04
C PRO A 41 -44.66 20.40 -16.64
N GLY A 42 -45.57 20.06 -17.56
CA GLY A 42 -47.01 20.12 -17.29
C GLY A 42 -47.89 20.21 -18.54
N ASN A 43 -49.20 20.26 -18.30
CA ASN A 43 -50.21 20.48 -19.34
C ASN A 43 -50.43 21.97 -19.54
N TYR A 44 -50.34 22.41 -20.80
CA TYR A 44 -50.53 23.80 -21.19
C TYR A 44 -51.61 23.93 -22.24
N THR A 45 -52.24 25.11 -22.26
CA THR A 45 -53.10 25.57 -23.34
C THR A 45 -52.53 26.86 -23.91
N ALA A 46 -52.66 27.06 -25.21
CA ALA A 46 -52.28 28.31 -25.88
C ALA A 46 -53.33 28.74 -26.89
N ARG A 47 -53.56 30.05 -26.99
CA ARG A 47 -54.42 30.69 -27.99
C ARG A 47 -53.75 31.96 -28.50
N ILE A 48 -54.09 32.36 -29.72
CA ILE A 48 -53.44 33.48 -30.42
C ILE A 48 -54.47 34.52 -30.82
N GLN A 49 -54.12 35.80 -30.73
CA GLN A 49 -54.88 36.92 -31.26
C GLN A 49 -53.98 37.73 -32.20
N ALA A 50 -54.48 38.05 -33.40
CA ALA A 50 -53.76 38.92 -34.33
C ALA A 50 -54.17 40.38 -34.10
N THR A 51 -53.23 41.31 -34.10
CA THR A 51 -53.49 42.75 -33.97
C THR A 51 -53.16 43.45 -35.28
N SER A 52 -54.12 44.20 -35.82
CA SER A 52 -54.01 44.95 -37.07
C SER A 52 -54.20 46.45 -36.82
N LEU A 53 -54.02 47.27 -37.87
CA LEU A 53 -54.34 48.71 -37.81
C LEU A 53 -55.83 48.98 -37.51
N SER A 54 -56.72 48.03 -37.80
CA SER A 54 -58.16 48.13 -37.52
C SER A 54 -58.52 47.67 -36.10
N GLY A 55 -57.54 47.26 -35.29
CA GLY A 55 -57.73 46.76 -33.93
C GLY A 55 -57.37 45.28 -33.77
N ASN A 56 -57.71 44.74 -32.60
CA ASN A 56 -57.47 43.35 -32.22
C ASN A 56 -58.49 42.42 -32.91
N GLY A 57 -57.99 41.32 -33.48
CA GLY A 57 -58.82 40.26 -34.05
C GLY A 57 -59.45 39.36 -32.97
N SER A 58 -60.15 38.31 -33.39
CA SER A 58 -60.65 37.28 -32.48
C SER A 58 -59.53 36.40 -31.97
N TRP A 59 -59.69 35.88 -30.75
CA TRP A 59 -58.85 34.79 -30.26
C TRP A 59 -59.14 33.51 -31.05
N THR A 60 -58.10 32.74 -31.36
CA THR A 60 -58.23 31.39 -31.92
C THR A 60 -58.76 30.40 -30.89
N ASP A 61 -59.18 29.24 -31.38
CA ASP A 61 -59.45 28.09 -30.51
C ASP A 61 -58.18 27.68 -29.73
N PRO A 62 -58.34 27.21 -28.48
CA PRO A 62 -57.23 26.81 -27.64
C PRO A 62 -56.60 25.51 -28.13
N VAL A 63 -55.26 25.49 -28.20
CA VAL A 63 -54.46 24.31 -28.51
C VAL A 63 -53.84 23.77 -27.23
N PHE A 64 -53.94 22.47 -26.99
CA PHE A 64 -53.39 21.81 -25.81
C PHE A 64 -52.07 21.11 -26.15
N PHE A 65 -51.07 21.26 -25.28
CA PHE A 65 -49.79 20.58 -25.42
C PHE A 65 -49.21 20.22 -24.05
N TYR A 66 -48.38 19.18 -24.02
CA TYR A 66 -47.75 18.67 -22.81
C TYR A 66 -46.23 18.87 -22.89
N VAL A 67 -45.66 19.46 -21.84
CA VAL A 67 -44.22 19.62 -21.65
C VAL A 67 -43.74 18.50 -20.72
N PRO A 68 -42.97 17.51 -21.21
CA PRO A 68 -42.49 16.42 -20.38
C PRO A 68 -41.44 16.88 -19.37
N ALA A 69 -41.39 16.22 -18.22
CA ALA A 69 -40.34 16.47 -17.23
C ALA A 69 -38.98 16.03 -17.79
N LYS A 70 -38.02 16.95 -17.81
CA LYS A 70 -36.63 16.59 -18.13
C LYS A 70 -36.07 15.83 -16.92
N ILE A 71 -35.88 14.52 -17.06
CA ILE A 71 -35.18 13.72 -16.05
C ILE A 71 -33.73 14.19 -16.05
N THR A 72 -33.30 14.83 -14.96
CA THR A 72 -31.95 15.36 -14.82
C THR A 72 -31.00 14.21 -14.46
N TYR A 73 -30.32 13.64 -15.45
CA TYR A 73 -29.35 12.55 -15.27
C TYR A 73 -28.03 12.99 -14.64
N GLU A 74 -27.82 14.28 -14.37
CA GLU A 74 -26.56 14.83 -13.87
C GLU A 74 -26.02 14.07 -12.64
N ASN A 75 -26.88 13.82 -11.64
CA ASN A 75 -26.48 13.09 -10.43
C ASN A 75 -26.12 11.63 -10.73
N PHE A 76 -26.81 11.00 -11.68
CA PHE A 76 -26.56 9.61 -12.04
C PHE A 76 -25.26 9.46 -12.85
N ILE A 77 -24.97 10.42 -13.73
CA ILE A 77 -23.72 10.46 -14.50
C ILE A 77 -22.53 10.67 -13.56
N HIS A 78 -22.63 11.58 -12.58
CA HIS A 78 -21.57 11.77 -11.59
C HIS A 78 -21.31 10.49 -10.76
N LEU A 79 -22.35 9.76 -10.36
CA LEU A 79 -22.20 8.49 -9.63
C LEU A 79 -21.57 7.39 -10.49
N ILE A 80 -21.95 7.28 -11.77
CA ILE A 80 -21.39 6.29 -12.71
C ILE A 80 -19.89 6.51 -12.93
N ILE A 81 -19.42 7.76 -12.91
CA ILE A 81 -17.99 8.08 -13.12
C ILE A 81 -17.21 7.94 -11.80
N ALA A 82 -17.76 8.42 -10.69
CA ALA A 82 -17.05 8.43 -9.41
C ALA A 82 -16.78 7.02 -8.86
N LEU A 83 -17.74 6.10 -9.00
CA LEU A 83 -17.63 4.73 -8.49
C LEU A 83 -16.45 3.93 -9.09
N PRO A 84 -16.27 3.82 -10.43
CA PRO A 84 -15.15 3.08 -11.01
C PRO A 84 -13.80 3.75 -10.72
N VAL A 85 -13.74 5.09 -10.65
CA VAL A 85 -12.52 5.81 -10.27
C VAL A 85 -12.10 5.47 -8.84
N ALA A 86 -13.04 5.45 -7.90
CA ALA A 86 -12.77 5.06 -6.51
C ALA A 86 -12.26 3.60 -6.41
N VAL A 87 -12.87 2.68 -7.16
CA VAL A 87 -12.45 1.27 -7.19
C VAL A 87 -11.03 1.11 -7.74
N LEU A 88 -10.69 1.83 -8.82
CA LEU A 88 -9.35 1.81 -9.40
C LEU A 88 -8.28 2.32 -8.43
N LEU A 89 -8.58 3.37 -7.66
CA LEU A 89 -7.67 3.90 -6.65
C LEU A 89 -7.46 2.91 -5.50
N ILE A 90 -8.51 2.22 -5.05
CA ILE A 90 -8.41 1.21 -3.99
C ILE A 90 -7.58 0.01 -4.47
N VAL A 91 -7.87 -0.51 -5.67
CA VAL A 91 -7.12 -1.64 -6.24
C VAL A 91 -5.66 -1.26 -6.49
N GLY A 92 -5.41 -0.09 -7.07
CA GLY A 92 -4.05 0.44 -7.27
C GLY A 92 -3.30 0.60 -5.96
N GLY A 93 -3.94 1.16 -4.93
CA GLY A 93 -3.38 1.30 -3.59
C GLY A 93 -3.05 -0.05 -2.94
N LEU A 94 -3.93 -1.06 -3.07
CA LEU A 94 -3.69 -2.42 -2.58
C LEU A 94 -2.52 -3.08 -3.30
N VAL A 95 -2.42 -2.95 -4.63
CA VAL A 95 -1.29 -3.48 -5.40
C VAL A 95 0.02 -2.82 -5.00
N ILE A 96 0.04 -1.51 -4.81
CA ILE A 96 1.23 -0.78 -4.33
C ILE A 96 1.59 -1.21 -2.92
N MET A 97 0.61 -1.33 -2.01
CA MET A 97 0.83 -1.82 -0.65
C MET A 97 1.38 -3.24 -0.62
N LEU A 98 0.83 -4.15 -1.42
CA LEU A 98 1.35 -5.52 -1.56
C LEU A 98 2.73 -5.53 -2.19
N TYR A 99 2.98 -4.70 -3.21
CA TYR A 99 4.30 -4.58 -3.83
C TYR A 99 5.34 -4.05 -2.83
N VAL A 100 5.01 -3.00 -2.07
CA VAL A 100 5.89 -2.44 -1.03
C VAL A 100 6.06 -3.42 0.11
N PHE A 101 5.01 -4.14 0.54
CA PHE A 101 5.12 -5.15 1.57
C PHE A 101 5.96 -6.34 1.12
N HIS A 102 5.78 -6.79 -0.13
CA HIS A 102 6.57 -7.87 -0.70
C HIS A 102 8.02 -7.43 -0.93
N ARG A 103 8.25 -6.20 -1.41
CA ARG A 103 9.58 -5.61 -1.55
C ARG A 103 10.24 -5.40 -0.19
N LYS A 104 9.52 -4.91 0.81
CA LYS A 104 10.03 -4.74 2.19
C LYS A 104 10.32 -6.09 2.82
N ARG A 105 9.44 -7.09 2.67
CA ARG A 105 9.67 -8.47 3.14
C ARG A 105 10.85 -9.11 2.43
N ASN A 106 11.01 -8.87 1.13
CA ASN A 106 12.17 -9.34 0.36
C ASN A 106 13.45 -8.61 0.78
N ASN A 107 13.42 -7.30 1.02
CA ASN A 107 14.53 -6.54 1.59
C ASN A 107 14.81 -6.88 3.06
N SER A 108 13.81 -7.35 3.81
CA SER A 108 13.98 -7.85 5.18
C SER A 108 14.61 -9.24 5.18
N ARG A 109 14.38 -10.02 4.11
CA ARG A 109 15.11 -11.27 3.82
C ARG A 109 16.51 -11.00 3.25
N LEU A 110 16.68 -9.88 2.56
CA LEU A 110 17.95 -9.37 2.04
C LEU A 110 18.49 -8.22 2.91
N GLY A 111 18.35 -8.35 4.24
CA GLY A 111 19.14 -7.55 5.16
C GLY A 111 20.61 -7.86 4.88
N ASN A 112 21.32 -6.88 4.32
CA ASN A 112 22.72 -6.91 3.91
C ASN A 112 23.00 -7.92 2.78
N GLY A 113 23.07 -7.41 1.55
CA GLY A 113 23.31 -8.21 0.35
C GLY A 113 24.66 -8.92 0.35
N VAL A 114 24.70 -10.12 0.91
CA VAL A 114 25.69 -11.15 0.57
C VAL A 114 25.00 -12.10 -0.41
N LEU A 115 25.51 -12.12 -1.64
CA LEU A 115 25.04 -12.98 -2.71
C LEU A 115 25.47 -14.43 -2.37
N TYR A 116 24.58 -15.21 -1.78
CA TYR A 116 24.79 -16.65 -1.68
C TYR A 116 24.45 -17.27 -3.03
N ALA A 117 25.45 -17.35 -3.91
CA ALA A 117 25.49 -18.44 -4.88
C ALA A 117 25.28 -19.74 -4.08
N SER A 118 24.58 -20.74 -4.62
CA SER A 118 24.46 -22.04 -3.94
C SER A 118 25.86 -22.63 -3.78
N VAL A 119 26.52 -22.28 -2.68
CA VAL A 119 27.91 -22.61 -2.39
C VAL A 119 27.92 -24.03 -1.88
N ASN A 120 28.66 -24.86 -2.61
CA ASN A 120 28.96 -26.22 -2.21
C ASN A 120 29.46 -26.22 -0.74
N PRO A 121 28.80 -26.93 0.19
CA PRO A 121 29.17 -26.93 1.62
C PRO A 121 30.60 -27.38 1.90
N GLU A 122 31.25 -28.03 0.93
CA GLU A 122 32.63 -28.49 1.03
C GLU A 122 33.68 -27.38 0.82
N TYR A 123 33.31 -26.19 0.31
CA TYR A 123 34.29 -25.18 -0.10
C TYR A 123 34.28 -23.86 0.70
N PHE A 124 33.26 -23.60 1.51
CA PHE A 124 33.25 -22.46 2.43
C PHE A 124 33.02 -22.95 3.85
N SER A 125 34.10 -23.00 4.63
CA SER A 125 34.09 -23.32 6.05
C SER A 125 33.73 -22.05 6.84
N ALA A 126 33.19 -22.17 8.05
CA ALA A 126 33.03 -21.00 8.94
C ALA A 126 34.36 -20.25 9.17
N ALA A 127 35.49 -20.92 8.92
CA ALA A 127 36.84 -20.37 8.85
C ALA A 127 37.06 -19.30 7.77
N ASP A 128 36.28 -19.28 6.68
CA ASP A 128 36.47 -18.28 5.60
C ASP A 128 35.76 -16.96 5.88
N VAL A 129 34.84 -16.94 6.86
CA VAL A 129 34.09 -15.74 7.28
C VAL A 129 34.61 -15.18 8.60
N TYR A 130 35.12 -16.05 9.49
CA TYR A 130 35.74 -15.64 10.74
C TYR A 130 37.25 -15.74 10.62
N VAL A 131 37.93 -14.60 10.64
CA VAL A 131 39.40 -14.54 10.67
C VAL A 131 39.84 -14.87 12.09
N PRO A 132 40.60 -15.97 12.31
CA PRO A 132 41.12 -16.31 13.63
C PRO A 132 41.97 -15.16 14.18
N ASP A 133 41.69 -14.74 15.40
CA ASP A 133 42.41 -13.69 16.12
C ASP A 133 43.04 -14.24 17.41
N GLU A 134 43.47 -13.35 18.29
CA GLU A 134 44.10 -13.71 19.57
C GLU A 134 43.21 -14.54 20.51
N TRP A 135 41.90 -14.62 20.24
CA TRP A 135 40.95 -15.42 20.99
C TRP A 135 40.81 -16.86 20.48
N GLU A 136 41.49 -17.22 19.38
CA GLU A 136 41.45 -18.57 18.84
C GLU A 136 42.20 -19.55 19.76
N VAL A 137 41.52 -20.63 20.15
CA VAL A 137 42.08 -21.69 20.98
C VAL A 137 42.18 -22.98 20.16
N ALA A 138 43.36 -23.61 20.23
CA ALA A 138 43.58 -24.91 19.60
C ALA A 138 42.63 -25.96 20.19
N ARG A 139 41.92 -26.71 19.33
CA ARG A 139 40.91 -27.69 19.74
C ARG A 139 41.47 -28.75 20.70
N GLU A 140 42.74 -29.10 20.55
CA GLU A 140 43.44 -30.09 21.37
C GLU A 140 43.61 -29.64 22.83
N LYS A 141 43.43 -28.35 23.12
CA LYS A 141 43.46 -27.79 24.48
C LYS A 141 42.09 -27.85 25.17
N ILE A 142 41.06 -28.36 24.50
CA ILE A 142 39.68 -28.38 24.98
C ILE A 142 39.22 -29.83 25.17
N THR A 143 38.70 -30.13 26.37
CA THR A 143 38.08 -31.42 26.68
C THR A 143 36.65 -31.19 27.13
N MET A 144 35.67 -31.77 26.44
CA MET A 144 34.27 -31.75 26.86
C MET A 144 34.00 -32.88 27.86
N SER A 145 33.24 -32.60 28.91
CA SER A 145 32.94 -33.54 29.99
C SER A 145 31.48 -33.98 29.99
N ARG A 146 30.54 -33.11 30.40
CA ARG A 146 29.11 -33.45 30.53
C ARG A 146 28.23 -32.35 29.99
N GLU A 147 27.00 -32.67 29.62
CA GLU A 147 26.01 -31.69 29.19
C GLU A 147 25.52 -30.84 30.37
N LEU A 148 25.43 -29.52 30.16
CA LEU A 148 24.85 -28.56 31.10
C LEU A 148 23.43 -28.18 30.70
N GLY A 149 23.17 -28.05 29.40
CA GLY A 149 21.84 -27.73 28.90
C GLY A 149 21.85 -27.27 27.44
N GLN A 150 20.67 -27.14 26.87
CA GLN A 150 20.50 -26.72 25.48
C GLN A 150 20.38 -25.19 25.38
N GLY A 151 21.29 -24.58 24.63
CA GLY A 151 21.24 -23.17 24.25
C GLY A 151 20.48 -22.94 22.93
N SER A 152 20.44 -21.68 22.49
CA SER A 152 19.78 -21.27 21.24
C SER A 152 20.43 -21.85 19.98
N PHE A 153 21.75 -21.99 19.97
CA PHE A 153 22.53 -22.45 18.81
C PHE A 153 22.86 -23.95 18.85
N GLY A 154 22.79 -24.57 20.02
CA GLY A 154 23.22 -25.96 20.22
C GLY A 154 23.39 -26.30 21.69
N MET A 155 24.06 -27.42 21.96
CA MET A 155 24.27 -27.92 23.31
C MET A 155 25.41 -27.17 24.01
N VAL A 156 25.26 -26.96 25.32
CA VAL A 156 26.30 -26.42 26.20
C VAL A 156 26.85 -27.56 27.04
N TYR A 157 28.17 -27.74 26.99
CA TYR A 157 28.89 -28.73 27.77
C TYR A 157 29.70 -28.06 28.86
N GLU A 158 29.85 -28.72 29.99
CA GLU A 158 30.95 -28.47 30.91
C GLU A 158 32.21 -29.11 30.35
N GLY A 159 33.35 -28.44 30.46
CA GLY A 159 34.63 -28.99 30.04
C GLY A 159 35.82 -28.34 30.73
N VAL A 160 37.00 -28.66 30.21
CA VAL A 160 38.29 -28.11 30.65
C VAL A 160 39.00 -27.50 29.46
N ALA A 161 39.54 -26.30 29.64
CA ALA A 161 40.36 -25.60 28.66
C ALA A 161 41.74 -25.30 29.23
N LYS A 162 42.80 -25.56 28.44
CA LYS A 162 44.19 -25.39 28.87
C LYS A 162 44.77 -24.05 28.43
N GLY A 163 45.36 -23.31 29.36
CA GLY A 163 46.05 -22.05 29.08
C GLY A 163 45.15 -20.93 28.54
N VAL A 164 43.88 -20.90 28.96
CA VAL A 164 42.91 -19.83 28.63
C VAL A 164 42.84 -18.74 29.70
N VAL A 165 43.35 -19.00 30.90
CA VAL A 165 43.46 -18.02 31.99
C VAL A 165 44.93 -17.93 32.41
N LYS A 166 45.40 -16.69 32.66
CA LYS A 166 46.77 -16.46 33.10
C LYS A 166 46.99 -17.11 34.48
N ASP A 167 48.11 -17.78 34.64
CA ASP A 167 48.52 -18.47 35.87
C ASP A 167 47.67 -19.71 36.24
N GLU A 168 46.75 -20.14 35.37
CA GLU A 168 46.00 -21.39 35.50
C GLU A 168 46.32 -22.36 34.35
N PRO A 169 46.91 -23.54 34.63
CA PRO A 169 47.24 -24.50 33.58
C PRO A 169 45.99 -25.10 32.93
N GLU A 170 44.95 -25.35 33.72
CA GLU A 170 43.67 -25.91 33.28
C GLU A 170 42.53 -25.19 34.01
N THR A 171 41.54 -24.72 33.26
CA THR A 171 40.38 -24.00 33.80
C THR A 171 39.11 -24.75 33.43
N ARG A 172 38.16 -24.85 34.37
CA ARG A 172 36.82 -25.39 34.09
C ARG A 172 35.99 -24.36 33.35
N VAL A 173 35.32 -24.78 32.28
CA VAL A 173 34.68 -23.87 31.33
C VAL A 173 33.31 -24.39 30.88
N ALA A 174 32.46 -23.48 30.44
CA ALA A 174 31.28 -23.78 29.65
C ALA A 174 31.63 -23.72 28.16
N ILE A 175 31.31 -24.78 27.42
CA ILE A 175 31.61 -24.94 26.00
C ILE A 175 30.28 -24.94 25.25
N LYS A 176 29.94 -23.81 24.63
CA LYS A 176 28.77 -23.69 23.76
C LYS A 176 29.14 -24.24 22.39
N THR A 177 28.29 -25.11 21.84
CA THR A 177 28.44 -25.70 20.52
C THR A 177 27.34 -25.20 19.58
N VAL A 178 27.61 -25.28 18.28
CA VAL A 178 26.58 -25.13 17.25
C VAL A 178 26.19 -26.51 16.74
N ASN A 179 24.90 -26.72 16.46
CA ASN A 179 24.43 -27.98 15.87
C ASN A 179 25.15 -28.26 14.53
N GLU A 180 25.53 -29.51 14.27
CA GLU A 180 26.18 -29.90 13.00
C GLU A 180 25.28 -29.61 11.79
N ALA A 181 23.97 -29.78 11.95
CA ALA A 181 22.97 -29.47 10.92
C ALA A 181 22.66 -27.96 10.78
N ALA A 182 23.28 -27.11 11.60
CA ALA A 182 23.06 -25.67 11.54
C ALA A 182 23.59 -25.09 10.23
N SER A 183 22.82 -24.16 9.67
CA SER A 183 23.18 -23.40 8.48
C SER A 183 24.46 -22.59 8.70
N MET A 184 25.19 -22.31 7.62
CA MET A 184 26.37 -21.43 7.67
C MET A 184 26.08 -20.07 8.31
N ARG A 185 24.86 -19.54 8.10
CA ARG A 185 24.41 -18.29 8.72
C ARG A 185 24.35 -18.39 10.24
N GLU A 186 23.76 -19.45 10.78
CA GLU A 186 23.68 -19.66 12.23
C GLU A 186 25.08 -19.80 12.85
N ARG A 187 26.02 -20.43 12.15
CA ARG A 187 27.42 -20.53 12.58
C ARG A 187 28.12 -19.16 12.62
N ILE A 188 27.86 -18.29 11.64
CA ILE A 188 28.38 -16.91 11.62
C ILE A 188 27.74 -16.09 12.74
N GLU A 189 26.42 -16.18 12.93
CA GLU A 189 25.72 -15.50 14.02
C GLU A 189 26.22 -15.96 15.40
N PHE A 190 26.53 -17.25 15.55
CA PHE A 190 27.15 -17.82 16.75
C PHE A 190 28.54 -17.23 17.05
N LEU A 191 29.42 -17.14 16.04
CA LEU A 191 30.75 -16.51 16.19
C LEU A 191 30.67 -14.99 16.39
N ASN A 192 29.67 -14.32 15.81
CA ASN A 192 29.42 -12.90 16.03
C ASN A 192 28.99 -12.61 17.48
N GLU A 193 28.13 -13.45 18.07
CA GLU A 193 27.74 -13.34 19.49
C GLU A 193 29.00 -13.40 20.38
N ALA A 194 29.89 -14.35 20.13
CA ALA A 194 31.17 -14.44 20.84
C ALA A 194 32.07 -13.22 20.58
N SER A 195 32.08 -12.68 19.37
CA SER A 195 32.91 -11.52 19.02
C SER A 195 32.51 -10.27 19.80
N VAL A 196 31.21 -10.06 20.05
CA VAL A 196 30.73 -8.97 20.91
C VAL A 196 31.22 -9.14 22.35
N MET A 197 31.37 -10.38 22.81
CA MET A 197 31.84 -10.66 24.17
C MET A 197 33.32 -10.37 24.41
N LYS A 198 34.13 -10.27 23.36
CA LYS A 198 35.58 -9.97 23.46
C LYS A 198 35.85 -8.61 24.08
N GLU A 199 34.94 -7.65 23.91
CA GLU A 199 35.08 -6.29 24.42
C GLU A 199 34.69 -6.16 25.90
N PHE A 200 34.08 -7.19 26.50
CA PHE A 200 33.65 -7.15 27.89
C PHE A 200 34.73 -7.67 28.84
N ASN A 201 35.14 -6.82 29.78
CA ASN A 201 35.96 -7.20 30.92
C ASN A 201 35.35 -6.66 32.22
N CYS A 202 34.29 -7.33 32.72
CA CYS A 202 33.55 -6.93 33.91
C CYS A 202 33.22 -8.15 34.76
N HIS A 203 33.34 -8.03 36.08
CA HIS A 203 33.10 -9.14 37.03
C HIS A 203 31.65 -9.64 37.06
N HIS A 204 30.68 -8.81 36.69
CA HIS A 204 29.25 -9.16 36.73
C HIS A 204 28.71 -9.69 35.39
N VAL A 205 29.58 -9.94 34.42
CA VAL A 205 29.21 -10.48 33.10
C VAL A 205 30.06 -11.72 32.85
N VAL A 206 29.43 -12.81 32.43
CA VAL A 206 30.12 -14.07 32.11
C VAL A 206 31.20 -13.80 31.07
N ARG A 207 32.45 -14.17 31.39
CA ARG A 207 33.59 -13.84 30.54
C ARG A 207 33.73 -14.84 29.39
N LEU A 208 34.05 -14.32 28.20
CA LEU A 208 34.58 -15.13 27.12
C LEU A 208 36.02 -15.55 27.47
N LEU A 209 36.37 -16.81 27.21
CA LEU A 209 37.71 -17.35 27.43
C LEU A 209 38.40 -17.79 26.14
N GLY A 210 37.64 -18.00 25.07
CA GLY A 210 38.20 -18.35 23.77
C GLY A 210 37.15 -18.80 22.77
N VAL A 211 37.59 -18.93 21.52
CA VAL A 211 36.78 -19.37 20.38
C VAL A 211 37.55 -20.48 19.65
N VAL A 212 36.83 -21.49 19.15
CA VAL A 212 37.38 -22.53 18.27
C VAL A 212 36.62 -22.48 16.96
N SER A 213 37.14 -21.72 16.00
CA SER A 213 36.55 -21.55 14.67
C SER A 213 36.93 -22.69 13.72
N GLN A 214 38.06 -23.35 13.97
CA GLN A 214 38.58 -24.43 13.13
C GLN A 214 38.01 -25.81 13.51
N GLY A 215 37.57 -26.56 12.49
CA GLY A 215 36.96 -27.88 12.64
C GLY A 215 35.48 -27.84 13.04
N GLN A 216 34.87 -29.02 13.12
CA GLN A 216 33.46 -29.19 13.48
C GLN A 216 33.33 -29.99 14.80
N PRO A 217 32.36 -29.64 15.68
CA PRO A 217 31.55 -28.42 15.65
C PRO A 217 32.37 -27.19 16.10
N THR A 218 31.95 -25.99 15.70
CA THR A 218 32.51 -24.71 16.18
C THR A 218 32.19 -24.51 17.66
N LEU A 219 33.15 -24.00 18.44
CA LEU A 219 33.03 -23.89 19.90
C LEU A 219 33.23 -22.45 20.38
N VAL A 220 32.51 -22.08 21.43
CA VAL A 220 32.72 -20.84 22.20
C VAL A 220 32.93 -21.23 23.66
N ILE A 221 34.06 -20.79 24.22
CA ILE A 221 34.53 -21.14 25.56
C ILE A 221 34.25 -19.97 26.50
N MET A 222 33.51 -20.24 27.57
CA MET A 222 33.06 -19.24 28.54
C MET A 222 33.42 -19.66 29.95
N GLU A 223 33.49 -18.68 30.85
CA GLU A 223 33.53 -18.91 32.30
C GLU A 223 32.33 -19.76 32.74
N LEU A 224 32.57 -20.71 33.65
CA LEU A 224 31.57 -21.66 34.18
C LEU A 224 30.88 -21.11 35.44
#